data_AF-A0A9E2J282-F1
#
_entry.id   AF-A0A9E2J282-F1
#
_cell.length_a   1.000
_cell.length_b   1.000
_cell.length_c   1.000
_cell.angle_alpha   90.00
_cell.angle_beta   90.00
_cell.angle_gamma   90.00
#
_symmetry.space_group_name_H-M   'P 1'
#
loop_
_entity.id
_entity.type
_entity.pdbx_description
1 polymer ?
#
loop_
_entity_poly.entity_id
_entity_poly.type
_entity_poly.pdbx_seq_one_letter_code
_entity_poly.pdbx_strand_id
1 'polypeptide(L)'
;MSGRKKRIELIRKIQKPRGSKVIVYFTGDRQPFASQIAEDAVLPLYKHLLALKAVEPKMDKIDLFLYTRGGDVGVPWRIVTMLREFYSEISVLIPYKAYSAGTMVRLSFLGHNLDLF
;
A
#
# COMPACT_ATOMS: atom_id res chain seq x y z
N MET A 1 18.75 14.10 12.44
CA MET A 1 18.48 13.40 11.16
C MET A 1 17.20 13.95 10.54
N SER A 2 17.19 14.34 9.27
CA SER A 2 15.95 14.78 8.58
C SER A 2 14.89 13.69 8.63
N GLY A 3 13.62 14.06 8.85
CA GLY A 3 12.49 13.13 8.90
C GLY A 3 12.37 12.25 7.64
N ARG A 4 12.82 12.73 6.47
CA ARG A 4 12.87 11.94 5.23
C ARG A 4 13.82 10.74 5.35
N LYS A 5 15.02 10.93 5.90
CA LYS A 5 16.02 9.85 6.05
C LYS A 5 15.48 8.74 6.95
N LYS A 6 14.83 9.11 8.06
CA LYS A 6 14.21 8.16 8.99
C LYS A 6 13.10 7.34 8.33
N ARG A 7 12.22 7.98 7.53
CA ARG A 7 11.16 7.27 6.79
C ARG A 7 11.72 6.28 5.76
N ILE A 8 12.74 6.69 5.00
CA ILE A 8 13.39 5.81 4.02
C ILE A 8 14.02 4.59 4.72
N GLU A 9 14.65 4.80 5.87
CA GLU A 9 15.23 3.71 6.65
C GLU A 9 14.16 2.71 7.14
N LEU A 10 13.03 3.20 7.64
CA LEU A 10 11.90 2.35 8.06
C LEU A 10 11.33 1.55 6.89
N ILE A 11 11.12 2.19 5.74
CA ILE A 11 10.64 1.50 4.52
C ILE A 11 11.62 0.39 4.11
N ARG A 12 12.93 0.67 4.13
CA ARG A 12 13.96 -0.34 3.84
C ARG A 12 13.95 -1.51 4.83
N LYS A 13 13.72 -1.23 6.12
CA LYS A 13 13.60 -2.27 7.16
C LYS A 13 12.40 -3.19 6.92
N ILE A 14 11.32 -2.71 6.31
CA ILE A 14 10.16 -3.53 5.92
C ILE A 14 10.46 -4.32 4.64
N GLN A 15 11.04 -3.66 3.62
CA GLN A 15 11.34 -4.30 2.33
C GLN A 15 12.34 -5.47 2.45
N LYS A 16 13.37 -5.32 3.31
CA LYS A 16 14.46 -6.29 3.43
C LYS A 16 13.99 -7.71 3.78
N PRO A 17 13.22 -7.94 4.86
CA PRO A 17 12.72 -9.28 5.17
C PRO A 17 11.66 -9.79 4.19
N ARG A 18 10.92 -8.91 3.51
CA ARG A 18 9.82 -9.29 2.61
C ARG A 18 10.27 -9.61 1.18
N GLY A 19 11.47 -9.18 0.79
CA GLY A 19 12.00 -9.38 -0.56
C GLY A 19 11.19 -8.65 -1.63
N SER A 20 10.58 -7.52 -1.28
CA SER A 20 9.57 -6.81 -2.06
C SER A 20 9.85 -5.30 -2.10
N LYS A 21 9.11 -4.59 -2.95
CA LYS A 21 8.97 -3.13 -2.83
C LYS A 21 7.78 -2.76 -1.97
N VAL A 22 7.92 -1.65 -1.25
CA VAL A 22 6.83 -1.11 -0.44
C VAL A 22 6.43 0.23 -1.02
N ILE A 23 5.16 0.36 -1.41
CA ILE A 23 4.52 1.64 -1.69
C ILE A 23 3.67 2.04 -0.48
N VAL A 24 3.85 3.27 -0.01
CA VAL A 24 3.16 3.78 1.18
C VAL A 24 2.04 4.70 0.74
N TYR A 25 0.80 4.33 1.05
CA TYR A 25 -0.36 5.18 0.88
C TYR A 25 -0.99 5.46 2.25
N PHE A 26 -0.95 6.73 2.66
CA PHE A 26 -1.34 7.18 3.98
C PHE A 26 -2.31 8.34 3.85
N THR A 27 -3.53 8.19 4.37
CA THR A 27 -4.48 9.30 4.49
C THR A 27 -4.32 9.97 5.86
N GLY A 28 -4.33 11.29 5.88
CA GLY A 28 -4.29 12.10 7.10
C GLY A 28 -5.62 12.08 7.87
N ASP A 29 -5.52 12.07 9.20
CA ASP A 29 -6.60 12.05 10.17
C ASP A 29 -6.72 13.34 10.99
N ARG A 30 -5.95 14.38 10.61
CA ARG A 30 -5.88 15.65 11.35
C ARG A 30 -7.13 16.48 11.10
N GLN A 31 -7.90 16.76 12.14
CA GLN A 31 -8.98 17.74 12.08
C GLN A 31 -8.42 19.15 11.81
N PRO A 32 -9.10 19.97 10.99
CA PRO A 32 -10.34 19.69 10.26
C PRO A 32 -10.15 18.94 8.92
N PHE A 33 -8.90 18.69 8.51
CA PHE A 33 -8.52 18.13 7.20
C PHE A 33 -8.34 16.60 7.23
N ALA A 34 -9.42 15.88 7.55
CA ALA A 34 -9.43 14.44 7.34
C ALA A 34 -9.39 14.13 5.84
N SER A 35 -8.61 13.13 5.43
CA SER A 35 -8.54 12.67 4.05
C SER A 35 -8.94 11.20 3.97
N GLN A 36 -9.60 10.86 2.87
CA GLN A 36 -10.12 9.53 2.57
C GLN A 36 -9.53 9.04 1.26
N ILE A 37 -9.70 7.76 0.98
CA ILE A 37 -9.34 7.22 -0.32
C ILE A 37 -10.36 7.74 -1.36
N ALA A 38 -9.85 8.42 -2.38
CA ALA A 38 -10.60 8.91 -3.52
C ALA A 38 -9.83 8.68 -4.84
N GLU A 39 -10.50 8.88 -5.97
CA GLU A 39 -9.99 8.64 -7.33
C GLU A 39 -8.70 9.42 -7.65
N ASP A 40 -8.49 10.55 -6.99
CA ASP A 40 -7.28 11.37 -7.14
C ASP A 40 -6.00 10.66 -6.71
N ALA A 41 -6.09 9.60 -5.89
CA ALA A 41 -4.95 8.78 -5.47
C ALA A 41 -4.46 7.82 -6.56
N VAL A 42 -5.30 7.46 -7.54
CA VAL A 42 -4.98 6.43 -8.55
C VAL A 42 -3.82 6.88 -9.43
N LEU A 43 -3.85 8.12 -9.95
CA LEU A 43 -2.83 8.63 -10.87
C LEU A 43 -1.43 8.77 -10.22
N PRO A 44 -1.27 9.33 -9.00
CA PRO A 44 0.00 9.32 -8.29
C PRO A 44 0.54 7.92 -8.03
N LEU A 45 -0.33 6.98 -7.62
CA LEU A 45 0.08 5.59 -7.40
C LEU A 45 0.57 4.95 -8.70
N TYR A 46 -0.16 5.11 -9.80
CA TYR A 46 0.25 4.61 -11.12
C TYR A 46 1.64 5.12 -11.53
N LYS A 47 1.90 6.43 -11.37
CA LYS A 47 3.22 7.03 -11.64
C LYS A 47 4.32 6.41 -10.78
N HIS A 48 4.04 6.09 -9.52
CA HIS A 48 4.99 5.40 -8.66
C HIS A 48 5.26 3.96 -9.11
N LEU A 49 4.25 3.23 -9.60
CA LEU A 49 4.45 1.88 -10.14
C LEU A 49 5.34 1.90 -11.38
N LEU A 50 5.10 2.83 -12.31
CA LEU A 50 5.95 3.02 -13.48
C LEU A 50 7.40 3.32 -13.10
N ALA A 51 7.61 4.23 -12.14
CA ALA A 51 8.94 4.56 -11.66
C ALA A 51 9.63 3.35 -10.99
N LEU A 52 8.89 2.54 -10.23
CA LEU A 52 9.42 1.33 -9.59
C LEU A 52 9.82 0.27 -10.62
N LYS A 53 8.98 -0.01 -11.62
CA LYS A 53 9.32 -0.96 -12.69
C LYS A 53 10.45 -0.48 -13.59
N ALA A 54 10.59 0.83 -13.80
CA ALA A 54 11.73 1.39 -14.53
C ALA A 54 13.07 1.14 -13.82
N VAL A 55 13.08 1.17 -12.47
CA VAL A 55 14.29 0.93 -11.67
C VAL A 55 14.51 -0.56 -11.40
N GLU A 56 13.43 -1.33 -11.20
CA GLU A 56 13.49 -2.77 -10.89
C GLU A 56 12.50 -3.58 -11.74
N PRO A 57 12.81 -3.79 -13.03
CA PRO A 57 11.88 -4.43 -13.98
C PRO A 57 11.57 -5.89 -13.63
N LYS A 58 12.52 -6.59 -12.99
CA LYS A 58 12.40 -7.99 -12.56
C LYS A 58 11.73 -8.18 -11.20
N MET A 59 11.38 -7.10 -10.50
CA MET A 59 10.70 -7.21 -9.20
C MET A 59 9.24 -7.52 -9.45
N ASP A 60 8.79 -8.71 -9.03
CA ASP A 60 7.41 -9.16 -9.25
C ASP A 60 6.56 -9.18 -7.98
N LYS A 61 7.15 -8.72 -6.86
CA LYS A 61 6.49 -8.62 -5.56
C LYS A 61 6.37 -7.17 -5.08
N ILE A 62 5.17 -6.78 -4.65
CA ILE A 62 4.91 -5.47 -4.06
C ILE A 62 4.03 -5.57 -2.80
N ASP A 63 4.35 -4.73 -1.82
CA ASP A 63 3.54 -4.50 -0.64
C ASP A 63 2.94 -3.09 -0.70
N LEU A 64 1.63 -2.99 -0.56
CA LEU A 64 0.94 -1.74 -0.32
C LEU A 64 0.81 -1.53 1.18
N PHE A 65 1.56 -0.59 1.73
CA PHE A 65 1.37 -0.15 3.11
C PHE A 65 0.24 0.88 3.13
N LEU A 66 -0.91 0.47 3.67
CA LEU A 66 -2.15 1.24 3.62
C LEU A 66 -2.58 1.68 5.01
N TYR A 67 -2.73 2.99 5.17
CA TYR A 67 -3.43 3.57 6.30
C TYR A 67 -4.58 4.45 5.81
N THR A 68 -5.80 4.09 6.19
CA THR A 68 -7.02 4.84 5.87
C THR A 68 -8.06 4.66 6.98
N ARG A 69 -8.93 5.66 7.17
CA ARG A 69 -10.12 5.60 8.04
C ARG A 69 -11.42 5.27 7.29
N GLY A 70 -11.35 4.98 6.00
CA GLY A 70 -12.51 4.75 5.13
C GLY A 70 -12.37 5.45 3.78
N GLY A 71 -13.46 5.53 3.03
CA GLY A 71 -13.48 6.17 1.72
C GLY A 71 -14.33 5.38 0.74
N ASP A 72 -14.21 5.73 -0.53
CA ASP A 72 -14.91 5.06 -1.61
C ASP A 72 -14.51 3.57 -1.66
N VAL A 73 -15.50 2.67 -1.73
CA VAL A 73 -15.28 1.21 -1.73
C VAL A 73 -14.69 0.73 -3.07
N GLY A 74 -14.95 1.45 -4.16
CA GLY A 74 -14.47 1.12 -5.51
C GLY A 74 -13.01 1.48 -5.74
N VAL A 75 -12.51 2.55 -5.11
CA VAL A 75 -11.12 3.01 -5.34
C VAL A 75 -10.07 1.99 -4.85
N PRO A 76 -10.19 1.36 -3.66
CA PRO A 76 -9.30 0.26 -3.26
C PRO A 76 -9.27 -0.88 -4.27
N TRP A 77 -10.40 -1.24 -4.87
CA TRP A 77 -10.46 -2.27 -5.91
C TRP A 77 -9.69 -1.87 -7.17
N ARG A 78 -9.82 -0.60 -7.60
CA ARG A 78 -9.03 -0.07 -8.72
C ARG A 78 -7.54 -0.08 -8.42
N ILE A 79 -7.14 0.31 -7.22
CA ILE A 79 -5.74 0.28 -6.79
C ILE A 79 -5.18 -1.15 -6.82
N VAL A 80 -5.93 -2.13 -6.28
CA VAL A 80 -5.51 -3.53 -6.28
C VAL A 80 -5.45 -4.10 -7.70
N THR A 81 -6.45 -3.82 -8.54
CA THR A 81 -6.46 -4.23 -9.95
C THR A 81 -5.26 -3.66 -10.70
N MET A 82 -5.00 -2.37 -10.54
CA MET A 82 -3.83 -1.72 -11.11
C MET A 82 -2.53 -2.37 -10.62
N LEU A 83 -2.38 -2.67 -9.32
CA LEU A 83 -1.19 -3.36 -8.82
C LEU A 83 -0.98 -4.73 -9.49
N ARG A 84 -2.08 -5.47 -9.77
CA ARG A 84 -2.06 -6.79 -10.44
C ARG A 84 -1.60 -6.73 -11.89
N GLU A 85 -1.73 -5.58 -12.54
CA GLU A 85 -1.19 -5.39 -13.89
C GLU A 85 0.34 -5.32 -13.91
N PHE A 86 0.97 -4.94 -12.79
CA PHE A 86 2.42 -4.77 -12.69
C PHE A 86 3.14 -5.90 -11.93
N TYR A 87 2.47 -6.55 -10.98
CA TYR A 87 3.10 -7.49 -10.04
C TYR A 87 2.26 -8.76 -9.89
N SER A 88 2.92 -9.91 -9.89
CA SER A 88 2.27 -11.22 -9.68
C SER A 88 1.98 -11.50 -8.21
N GLU A 89 2.82 -10.99 -7.31
CA GLU A 89 2.68 -11.14 -5.87
C GLU A 89 2.38 -9.79 -5.21
N ILE A 90 1.21 -9.67 -4.57
CA ILE A 90 0.78 -8.45 -3.90
C ILE A 90 0.38 -8.76 -2.47
N SER A 91 0.91 -8.00 -1.53
CA SER A 91 0.44 -7.99 -0.14
C SER A 91 -0.02 -6.59 0.26
N VAL A 92 -0.94 -6.52 1.23
CA VAL A 92 -1.38 -5.26 1.83
C VAL A 92 -1.02 -5.25 3.31
N LEU A 93 -0.25 -4.25 3.75
CA LEU A 93 0.18 -4.07 5.13
C LEU A 93 -0.69 -2.99 5.78
N ILE A 94 -1.38 -3.35 6.88
CA ILE A 94 -2.29 -2.44 7.59
C ILE A 94 -1.77 -2.23 9.02
N PRO A 95 -1.14 -1.07 9.32
CA PRO A 95 -0.37 -0.87 10.55
C PRO A 95 -1.20 -0.51 11.79
N TYR A 96 -2.42 0.05 11.64
CA TYR A 96 -3.16 0.61 12.78
C TYR A 96 -4.67 0.69 12.47
N LYS A 97 -5.40 -0.39 12.79
CA LYS A 97 -6.86 -0.58 12.69
C LYS A 97 -7.47 -0.46 11.27
N ALA A 98 -7.86 -1.59 10.69
CA ALA A 98 -8.87 -1.66 9.64
C ALA A 98 -10.28 -1.58 10.26
N TYR A 99 -10.98 -0.46 10.12
CA TYR A 99 -12.43 -0.42 10.34
C TYR A 99 -13.15 -0.64 9.01
N SER A 100 -14.17 -1.50 9.01
CA SER A 100 -15.04 -1.80 7.86
C SER A 100 -14.31 -2.42 6.65
N ALA A 101 -14.09 -1.71 5.54
CA ALA A 101 -13.57 -2.28 4.27
C ALA A 101 -12.22 -3.02 4.37
N GLY A 102 -11.37 -2.63 5.34
CA GLY A 102 -10.10 -3.34 5.58
C GLY A 102 -10.27 -4.75 6.17
N THR A 103 -11.40 -5.03 6.84
CA THR A 103 -11.78 -6.39 7.26
C THR A 103 -12.16 -7.24 6.05
N MET A 104 -12.79 -6.64 5.04
CA MET A 104 -13.16 -7.34 3.81
C MET A 104 -11.91 -7.75 3.03
N VAL A 105 -10.93 -6.86 2.89
CA VAL A 105 -9.61 -7.18 2.32
C VAL A 105 -8.89 -8.24 3.16
N ARG A 106 -8.90 -8.15 4.49
CA ARG A 106 -8.32 -9.18 5.40
C ARG A 106 -8.95 -10.56 5.19
N LEU A 107 -10.28 -10.65 5.03
CA LEU A 107 -10.99 -11.91 4.81
C LEU A 107 -10.77 -12.46 3.40
N SER A 108 -10.62 -11.61 2.38
CA SER A 108 -10.31 -12.03 1.01
C SER A 108 -8.93 -12.69 0.85
N PHE A 109 -8.06 -12.61 1.85
CA PHE A 109 -6.72 -13.22 1.85
C PHE A 109 -6.57 -14.43 2.81
N LEU A 110 -7.65 -14.96 3.39
CA LEU A 110 -7.60 -16.11 4.33
C LEU A 110 -7.11 -17.45 3.72
N GLY A 111 -6.81 -17.49 2.41
CA GLY A 111 -6.27 -18.67 1.72
C GLY A 111 -4.76 -18.65 1.43
N HIS A 112 -4.04 -17.54 1.68
CA HIS A 112 -2.61 -17.45 1.41
C HIS A 112 -1.85 -16.80 2.58
N ASN A 113 -0.89 -17.58 3.12
CA ASN A 113 0.07 -17.28 4.19
C ASN A 113 0.15 -15.82 4.64
N LEU A 114 -0.39 -15.54 5.83
CA LEU A 114 -0.27 -14.28 6.54
C LEU A 114 0.86 -14.38 7.57
N ASP A 115 2.04 -13.87 7.23
CA ASP A 115 3.04 -13.49 8.22
C ASP A 115 2.60 -12.20 8.92
N LEU A 116 2.23 -12.35 10.19
CA LEU A 116 1.87 -11.28 11.12
C LEU A 116 3.09 -10.42 11.48
N PHE A 117 3.08 -9.15 11.07
CA PHE A 117 3.79 -8.05 11.72
C PHE A 117 2.93 -6.79 11.69
#